data_AF-D0NBL5-F1
#
_entry.id   AF-D0NBL5-F1
#
_cell.length_a   1.000
_cell.length_b   1.000
_cell.length_c   1.000
_cell.angle_alpha   90.00
_cell.angle_beta   90.00
_cell.angle_gamma   90.00
#
_symmetry.space_group_name_H-M   'P 1'
#
loop_
_entity.id
_entity.type
_entity.pdbx_description
1 polymer ?
#
loop_
_entity_poly.entity_id
_entity_poly.type
_entity_poly.pdbx_seq_one_letter_code
_entity_poly.pdbx_strand_id
1 'polypeptide(L)'
;MEGVMLSMQKDGWRIGAVVTDNAGQCGRARRILSIRWPNIAFVICFAHDLNNLVKAVLKSDYAQVTKQASDAVNALNVSSAKWLVEANVCMRDTYGYKLHLKQLCETRWNSMHGCFA
;
A
#
# COMPACT_ATOMS: atom_id res chain seq x y z
N MET A 1 -16.85 -2.05 20.88
CA MET A 1 -17.58 -1.86 19.60
C MET A 1 -18.39 -3.11 19.25
N GLU A 2 -17.80 -4.29 19.33
CA GLU A 2 -18.48 -5.59 19.11
C GLU A 2 -19.75 -5.79 19.94
N GLY A 3 -19.72 -5.54 21.26
CA GLY A 3 -20.91 -5.70 22.12
C GLY A 3 -22.12 -4.81 21.74
N VAL A 4 -21.86 -3.62 21.20
CA VAL A 4 -22.91 -2.69 20.72
C VAL A 4 -23.47 -3.15 19.37
N MET A 5 -22.63 -3.70 18.49
CA MET A 5 -23.11 -4.29 17.23
C MET A 5 -23.99 -5.52 17.50
N LEU A 6 -23.62 -6.35 18.48
CA LEU A 6 -24.40 -7.53 18.85
C LEU A 6 -25.79 -7.17 19.41
N SER A 7 -25.92 -6.08 20.19
CA SER A 7 -27.24 -5.63 20.68
C SER A 7 -28.09 -5.07 19.54
N MET A 8 -27.51 -4.24 18.67
CA MET A 8 -28.23 -3.68 17.51
C MET A 8 -28.73 -4.77 16.56
N GLN A 9 -27.93 -5.82 16.34
CA GLN A 9 -28.33 -6.95 15.51
C GLN A 9 -29.49 -7.74 16.13
N LYS A 10 -29.48 -7.93 17.46
CA LYS A 10 -30.61 -8.53 18.21
C LYS A 10 -31.89 -7.69 18.13
N ASP A 11 -31.74 -6.37 18.09
CA ASP A 11 -32.85 -5.42 17.92
C ASP A 11 -33.36 -5.36 16.45
N GLY A 12 -32.88 -6.24 15.58
CA GLY A 12 -33.33 -6.35 14.18
C GLY A 12 -32.67 -5.37 13.21
N TRP A 13 -31.63 -4.64 13.63
CA TRP A 13 -30.94 -3.68 12.78
C TRP A 13 -30.12 -4.42 11.71
N ARG A 14 -30.22 -3.99 10.45
CA ARG A 14 -29.30 -4.42 9.39
C ARG A 14 -28.01 -3.63 9.52
N ILE A 15 -27.04 -4.24 10.16
CA ILE A 15 -25.69 -3.68 10.33
C ILE A 15 -24.90 -3.95 9.06
N GLY A 16 -24.45 -2.87 8.42
CA GLY A 16 -23.53 -2.92 7.29
C GLY A 16 -22.23 -2.22 7.63
N ALA A 17 -21.16 -2.56 6.91
CA ALA A 17 -19.90 -1.83 7.00
C ALA A 17 -19.49 -1.33 5.61
N VAL A 18 -19.04 -0.09 5.56
CA VAL A 18 -18.41 0.51 4.39
C VAL A 18 -16.95 0.76 4.74
N VAL A 19 -16.07 0.01 4.07
CA VAL A 19 -14.62 0.11 4.23
C VAL A 19 -14.07 0.91 3.06
N THR A 20 -13.42 2.03 3.33
CA THR A 20 -12.82 2.88 2.28
C THR A 20 -11.37 3.21 2.61
N ASP A 21 -10.58 3.53 1.59
CA ASP A 21 -9.22 4.01 1.80
C ASP A 21 -9.20 5.31 2.65
N ASN A 22 -8.01 5.70 3.12
CA ASN A 22 -7.88 6.92 3.91
C ASN A 22 -7.57 8.17 3.08
N ALA A 23 -8.04 8.24 1.82
CA ALA A 23 -7.91 9.45 1.03
C ALA A 23 -8.78 10.57 1.60
N GLY A 24 -8.39 11.84 1.39
CA GLY A 24 -9.08 12.99 1.97
C GLY A 24 -10.57 13.07 1.62
N GLN A 25 -10.95 12.67 0.40
CA GLN A 25 -12.35 12.62 -0.03
C GLN A 25 -13.13 11.50 0.67
N CYS A 26 -12.54 10.31 0.79
CA CYS A 26 -13.10 9.19 1.53
C CYS A 26 -13.27 9.55 3.02
N GLY A 27 -12.32 10.28 3.60
CA GLY A 27 -12.42 10.82 4.97
C GLY A 27 -13.60 11.78 5.14
N ARG A 28 -13.79 12.74 4.23
CA ARG A 28 -14.98 13.62 4.24
C ARG A 28 -16.28 12.83 4.06
N ALA A 29 -16.32 11.90 3.11
CA ALA A 29 -17.49 11.09 2.83
C ALA A 29 -17.90 10.26 4.05
N ARG A 30 -16.95 9.59 4.72
CA ARG A 30 -17.23 8.82 5.94
C ARG A 30 -17.86 9.70 7.03
N ARG A 31 -17.34 10.91 7.28
CA ARG A 31 -17.88 11.85 8.29
C ARG A 31 -19.32 12.27 8.01
N ILE A 32 -19.67 12.51 6.74
CA ILE A 32 -21.03 12.90 6.35
C ILE A 32 -21.98 11.68 6.42
N LEU A 33 -21.53 10.55 5.88
CA LEU A 33 -22.35 9.35 5.76
C LEU A 33 -22.59 8.67 7.11
N SER A 34 -21.65 8.72 8.04
CA SER A 34 -21.82 8.15 9.39
C SER A 34 -22.92 8.83 10.19
N ILE A 35 -23.17 10.11 9.94
CA ILE A 35 -24.28 10.86 10.56
C ILE A 35 -25.60 10.52 9.86
N ARG A 36 -25.59 10.39 8.53
CA ARG A 36 -26.78 10.10 7.74
C ARG A 36 -27.29 8.65 7.92
N TRP A 37 -26.37 7.72 8.16
CA TRP A 37 -26.65 6.28 8.24
C TRP A 37 -26.00 5.69 9.49
N PRO A 38 -26.56 5.94 10.70
CA PRO A 38 -25.96 5.50 11.96
C PRO A 38 -25.94 3.97 12.13
N ASN A 39 -26.74 3.25 11.35
CA ASN A 39 -26.76 1.78 11.30
C ASN A 39 -25.66 1.16 10.42
N ILE A 40 -24.86 1.99 9.74
CA ILE A 40 -23.74 1.56 8.90
C ILE A 40 -22.42 2.01 9.54
N ALA A 41 -21.51 1.07 9.76
CA ALA A 41 -20.17 1.38 10.22
C ALA A 41 -19.30 1.87 9.05
N PHE A 42 -18.76 3.09 9.16
CA PHE A 42 -17.84 3.64 8.17
C PHE A 42 -16.41 3.58 8.70
N VAL A 43 -15.60 2.66 8.19
CA VAL A 43 -14.25 2.36 8.70
C VAL A 43 -13.18 2.53 7.63
N ILE A 44 -11.94 2.69 8.09
CA ILE A 44 -10.77 2.83 7.22
C ILE A 44 -10.28 1.45 6.79
N CYS A 45 -9.84 1.33 5.55
CA CYS A 45 -9.18 0.13 5.03
C CYS A 45 -7.82 -0.09 5.70
N PHE A 46 -7.73 -1.14 6.51
CA PHE A 46 -6.48 -1.52 7.19
C PHE A 46 -5.31 -1.74 6.22
N ALA A 47 -5.56 -2.35 5.06
CA ALA A 47 -4.53 -2.57 4.05
C ALA A 47 -3.96 -1.24 3.52
N HIS A 48 -4.80 -0.22 3.36
CA HIS A 48 -4.35 1.10 2.95
C HIS A 48 -3.52 1.79 4.05
N ASP A 49 -3.93 1.66 5.31
CA ASP A 49 -3.16 2.21 6.43
C ASP A 49 -1.79 1.53 6.59
N LEU A 50 -1.70 0.21 6.40
CA LEU A 50 -0.42 -0.50 6.34
C LEU A 50 0.48 0.02 5.20
N ASN A 51 -0.09 0.20 4.00
CA ASN A 51 0.66 0.76 2.87
C ASN A 51 1.18 2.18 3.19
N ASN A 52 0.38 3.01 3.86
CA ASN A 52 0.80 4.34 4.31
C ASN A 52 1.89 4.28 5.38
N LEU A 53 1.78 3.35 6.34
CA LEU A 53 2.80 3.15 7.37
C LEU A 53 4.15 2.79 6.76
N VAL A 54 4.17 1.81 5.85
CA VAL A 54 5.40 1.42 5.12
C VAL A 54 5.97 2.61 4.35
N LYS A 55 5.12 3.39 3.67
CA LYS A 55 5.54 4.61 2.97
C LYS A 55 6.17 5.63 3.92
N ALA A 56 5.62 5.81 5.12
CA ALA A 56 6.15 6.73 6.13
C ALA A 56 7.52 6.25 6.67
N VAL A 57 7.66 4.96 6.97
CA VAL A 57 8.93 4.36 7.41
C VAL A 57 10.01 4.56 6.35
N LEU A 58 9.73 4.30 5.08
CA LEU A 58 10.72 4.47 4.00
C LEU A 58 11.09 5.94 3.74
N LYS A 59 10.25 6.89 4.16
CA LYS A 59 10.52 8.33 4.10
C LYS A 59 11.17 8.89 5.39
N SER A 60 11.44 8.04 6.39
CA SER A 60 12.15 8.43 7.62
C SER A 60 13.67 8.39 7.41
N ASP A 61 14.44 7.85 8.35
CA ASP A 61 15.90 7.73 8.28
C ASP A 61 16.37 6.92 7.06
N TYR A 62 15.49 6.09 6.49
CA TYR A 62 15.76 5.30 5.29
C TYR A 62 15.57 6.06 3.96
N ALA A 63 15.18 7.33 3.98
CA ALA A 63 14.80 8.08 2.78
C ALA A 63 15.91 8.11 1.71
N GLN A 64 17.18 8.27 2.14
CA GLN A 64 18.31 8.32 1.21
C GLN A 64 18.52 6.97 0.50
N VAL A 65 18.59 5.88 1.25
CA VAL A 65 18.78 4.52 0.70
C VAL A 65 17.60 4.12 -0.17
N THR A 66 16.38 4.43 0.28
CA THR A 66 15.13 4.19 -0.47
C THR A 66 15.18 4.89 -1.83
N LYS A 67 15.61 6.15 -1.87
CA LYS A 67 15.75 6.91 -3.11
C LYS A 67 16.82 6.30 -4.02
N GLN A 68 18.00 5.98 -3.49
CA GLN A 68 19.09 5.38 -4.28
C GLN A 68 18.69 4.05 -4.92
N ALA A 69 18.01 3.16 -4.19
CA ALA A 69 17.57 1.90 -4.75
C ALA A 69 16.49 2.10 -5.84
N SER A 70 15.54 3.02 -5.58
CA SER A 70 14.53 3.40 -6.59
C SER A 70 15.19 3.96 -7.86
N ASP A 71 16.19 4.83 -7.73
CA ASP A 71 16.92 5.43 -8.85
C ASP A 71 17.72 4.37 -9.63
N ALA A 72 18.34 3.41 -8.94
CA ALA A 72 19.04 2.29 -9.56
C ALA A 72 18.09 1.39 -10.37
N VAL A 73 16.94 1.03 -9.80
CA VAL A 73 15.91 0.25 -10.50
C VAL A 73 15.40 1.01 -11.72
N ASN A 74 15.17 2.32 -11.60
CA ASN A 74 14.75 3.17 -12.72
C ASN A 74 15.81 3.19 -13.83
N ALA A 75 17.09 3.40 -13.49
CA ALA A 75 18.17 3.43 -14.47
C ALA A 75 18.30 2.10 -15.24
N LEU A 76 18.18 0.97 -14.55
CA LEU A 76 18.20 -0.36 -15.16
C LEU A 76 17.00 -0.57 -16.09
N ASN A 77 15.79 -0.23 -15.63
CA ASN A 77 14.58 -0.39 -16.43
C ASN A 77 14.52 0.54 -17.65
N VAL A 78 15.06 1.76 -17.56
CA VAL A 78 15.20 2.68 -18.69
C VAL A 78 16.14 2.09 -19.76
N SER A 79 17.19 1.38 -19.35
CA SER A 79 18.10 0.67 -20.25
C SER A 79 17.82 -0.84 -20.25
N SER A 80 16.56 -1.21 -20.42
CA SER A 80 16.10 -2.59 -20.37
C SER A 80 16.78 -3.52 -21.37
N ALA A 81 17.20 -3.00 -22.53
CA ALA A 81 17.86 -3.76 -23.58
C ALA A 81 19.35 -4.03 -23.32
N LYS A 82 20.00 -3.29 -22.41
CA LYS A 82 21.43 -3.42 -22.12
C LYS A 82 21.68 -3.63 -20.64
N TRP A 83 21.55 -2.58 -19.83
CA TRP A 83 21.96 -2.65 -18.42
C TRP A 83 21.12 -3.62 -17.61
N LEU A 84 19.81 -3.74 -17.89
CA LEU A 84 18.99 -4.76 -17.23
C LEU A 84 19.40 -6.19 -17.61
N VAL A 85 19.81 -6.41 -18.87
CA VAL A 85 20.28 -7.73 -19.33
C VAL A 85 21.57 -8.10 -18.61
N GLU A 86 22.54 -7.18 -18.57
CA GLU A 86 23.81 -7.37 -17.86
C GLU A 86 23.60 -7.61 -16.35
N ALA A 87 22.74 -6.80 -15.71
CA ALA A 87 22.40 -6.99 -14.30
C ALA A 87 21.79 -8.38 -14.04
N ASN A 88 20.93 -8.85 -14.95
CA ASN A 88 20.34 -10.18 -14.86
C ASN A 88 21.34 -11.33 -15.06
N VAL A 89 22.37 -11.13 -15.88
CA VAL A 89 23.48 -12.09 -16.04
C VAL A 89 24.28 -12.15 -14.74
N CYS A 90 24.70 -10.98 -14.22
CA CYS A 90 25.43 -10.87 -12.96
C CYS A 90 24.66 -11.51 -11.78
N MET A 91 23.35 -11.30 -11.69
CA MET A 91 22.50 -11.95 -10.69
C MET A 91 22.51 -13.47 -10.81
N ARG A 92 22.42 -14.01 -12.04
CA ARG A 92 22.50 -15.45 -12.27
C ARG A 92 23.87 -16.02 -11.87
N ASP A 93 24.94 -15.32 -12.22
CA ASP A 93 26.29 -15.78 -11.93
C ASP A 93 26.59 -15.75 -10.42
N THR A 94 26.06 -14.76 -9.72
CA THR A 94 26.28 -14.57 -8.27
C THR A 94 25.35 -15.44 -7.43
N TYR A 95 24.05 -15.49 -7.77
CA TYR A 95 23.01 -16.08 -6.92
C TYR A 95 22.40 -17.37 -7.50
N GLY A 96 22.64 -17.68 -8.78
CA GLY A 96 21.96 -18.79 -9.48
C GLY A 96 20.54 -18.47 -9.94
N TYR A 97 19.98 -17.32 -9.58
CA TYR A 97 18.63 -16.88 -9.95
C TYR A 97 18.59 -15.37 -10.23
N LYS A 98 17.46 -14.90 -10.78
CA LYS A 98 17.22 -13.48 -11.09
C LYS A 98 16.19 -12.91 -10.13
N LEU A 99 16.46 -11.73 -9.59
CA LEU A 99 15.48 -10.95 -8.84
C LEU A 99 14.65 -10.10 -9.79
N HIS A 100 13.36 -9.90 -9.47
CA HIS A 100 12.50 -9.03 -10.25
C HIS A 100 12.64 -7.58 -9.76
N LEU A 101 13.26 -6.72 -10.57
CA LEU A 101 13.45 -5.31 -10.24
C LEU A 101 12.19 -4.49 -10.54
N LYS A 102 11.34 -4.29 -9.53
CA LYS A 102 10.09 -3.57 -9.68
C LYS A 102 10.26 -2.09 -9.38
N GLN A 103 9.84 -1.25 -10.31
CA GLN A 103 9.87 0.20 -10.14
C GLN A 103 8.95 0.65 -8.99
N LEU A 104 9.47 1.58 -8.18
CA LEU A 104 8.71 2.29 -7.18
C LEU A 104 7.66 3.19 -7.85
N CYS A 105 6.39 3.00 -7.49
CA CYS A 105 5.29 3.77 -8.04
C CYS A 105 4.39 4.25 -6.90
N GLU A 106 4.52 5.53 -6.53
CA GLU A 106 3.85 6.07 -5.33
C GLU A 106 2.32 5.88 -5.30
N THR A 107 1.69 5.82 -6.48
CA THR A 107 0.23 5.67 -6.64
C THR A 107 -0.23 4.22 -6.67
N ARG A 108 0.67 3.26 -6.92
CA ARG A 108 0.34 1.84 -7.01
C ARG A 108 0.54 1.18 -5.65
N TRP A 109 -0.53 0.56 -5.14
CA TRP A 109 -0.49 -0.19 -3.88
C TRP A 109 0.61 -1.26 -3.90
N ASN A 110 1.30 -1.40 -2.77
CA ASN A 110 2.38 -2.36 -2.56
C ASN A 110 3.58 -2.22 -3.51
N SER A 111 3.71 -1.12 -4.26
CA SER A 111 4.89 -0.87 -5.10
C SER A 111 6.15 -0.71 -4.25
N MET A 112 6.02 -0.07 -3.08
CA MET A 112 7.12 0.07 -2.11
C MET A 112 7.58 -1.31 -1.64
N HIS A 113 6.66 -2.16 -1.18
CA HIS A 113 7.00 -3.52 -0.79
C HIS A 113 7.67 -4.28 -1.94
N GLY A 114 7.08 -4.28 -3.14
CA GLY A 114 7.64 -5.01 -4.27
C GLY A 114 8.95 -4.43 -4.85
N CYS A 115 9.33 -3.21 -4.48
CA CYS A 115 10.62 -2.60 -4.86
C CYS A 115 11.74 -2.97 -3.87
N PHE A 116 11.40 -3.18 -2.60
CA PHE A 116 12.36 -3.33 -1.49
C PHE A 116 12.37 -4.71 -0.81
N ALA A 117 11.42 -5.60 -1.12
CA ALA A 117 11.32 -6.96 -0.58
C ALA A 117 11.46 -8.00 -1.69
#